data_AF-W2TGT7-F1
#
_entry.id   AF-W2TGT7-F1
#
_cell.length_a   1.000
_cell.length_b   1.000
_cell.length_c   1.000
_cell.angle_alpha   90.00
_cell.angle_beta   90.00
_cell.angle_gamma   90.00
#
_symmetry.space_group_name_H-M   'P 1'
#
loop_
_entity.id
_entity.type
_entity.pdbx_description
1 polymer ?
#
loop_
_entity_poly.entity_id
_entity_poly.type
_entity_poly.pdbx_seq_one_letter_code
_entity_poly.pdbx_strand_id
1 'polypeptide(L)'
;MDELADLVGCKPDLKKLFLSDPSLALQVYFGPYVPYVYRLNGPHTWPEARQAIMSVDERVFKGTNSAPYSQSHEYYGYIVAVLIAILLMKFIF
;
A
#
# COMPACT_ATOMS: atom_id res chain seq x y z
N MET A 1 6.03 -15.07 -6.21
CA MET A 1 5.50 -15.10 -4.82
C MET A 1 3.98 -15.15 -4.82
N ASP A 2 3.31 -14.34 -5.64
CA ASP A 2 1.83 -14.37 -5.76
C ASP A 2 1.25 -15.73 -6.14
N GLU A 3 1.87 -16.48 -7.05
CA GLU A 3 1.40 -17.83 -7.40
C GLU A 3 1.40 -18.79 -6.21
N LEU A 4 2.45 -18.71 -5.37
CA LEU A 4 2.51 -19.50 -4.13
C LEU A 4 1.49 -18.99 -3.11
N ALA A 5 1.32 -17.68 -3.00
CA ALA A 5 0.33 -17.08 -2.11
C ALA A 5 -1.10 -17.42 -2.55
N ASP A 6 -1.36 -17.58 -3.84
CA ASP A 6 -2.62 -18.06 -4.40
C ASP A 6 -2.85 -19.53 -4.03
N LEU A 7 -1.85 -20.39 -4.18
CA LEU A 7 -1.93 -21.81 -3.76
C LEU A 7 -2.20 -21.97 -2.26
N VAL A 8 -1.62 -21.11 -1.43
CA VAL A 8 -1.79 -21.11 0.04
C VAL A 8 -3.07 -20.35 0.47
N GLY A 9 -3.62 -19.52 -0.40
CA GLY A 9 -4.78 -18.66 -0.09
C GLY A 9 -4.46 -17.44 0.77
N CYS A 10 -3.22 -16.95 0.74
CA CYS A 10 -2.77 -15.74 1.45
C CYS A 10 -2.52 -14.54 0.54
N LYS A 11 -2.83 -14.63 -0.77
CA LYS A 11 -2.78 -13.46 -1.64
C LYS A 11 -3.91 -12.49 -1.30
N PRO A 12 -3.62 -11.20 -1.06
CA PRO A 12 -4.66 -10.22 -0.79
C PRO A 12 -5.41 -9.87 -2.08
N ASP A 13 -6.74 -9.85 -1.98
CA ASP A 13 -7.60 -9.31 -3.04
C ASP A 13 -7.61 -7.79 -2.93
N LEU A 14 -6.89 -7.12 -3.84
CA LEU A 14 -6.74 -5.67 -3.85
C LEU A 14 -8.07 -4.92 -3.96
N LYS A 15 -9.08 -5.49 -4.64
CA LYS A 15 -10.39 -4.83 -4.76
C LYS A 15 -11.11 -4.83 -3.41
N LYS A 16 -11.10 -5.97 -2.72
CA LYS A 16 -11.67 -6.07 -1.36
C LYS A 16 -10.89 -5.23 -0.37
N LEU A 17 -9.57 -5.26 -0.46
CA LEU A 17 -8.69 -4.47 0.40
C LEU A 17 -8.92 -2.97 0.21
N PHE A 18 -9.11 -2.51 -1.03
CA PHE A 18 -9.41 -1.11 -1.32
C PHE A 18 -10.75 -0.66 -0.73
N LEU A 19 -11.76 -1.54 -0.70
CA LEU A 19 -13.04 -1.23 -0.06
C LEU A 19 -12.95 -1.18 1.47
N SER A 20 -12.12 -2.02 2.10
CA SER A 20 -11.98 -2.08 3.55
C SER A 20 -10.98 -1.07 4.11
N ASP A 21 -9.83 -0.91 3.45
CA ASP A 21 -8.74 -0.02 3.84
C ASP A 21 -8.09 0.58 2.58
N PRO A 22 -8.63 1.69 2.07
CA PRO A 22 -8.11 2.34 0.87
C PRO A 22 -6.65 2.77 1.02
N SER A 23 -6.23 3.17 2.22
CA SER A 23 -4.85 3.62 2.46
C SER A 23 -3.87 2.47 2.35
N LEU A 24 -4.18 1.32 2.96
CA LEU A 24 -3.37 0.13 2.84
C LEU A 24 -3.36 -0.39 1.41
N ALA A 25 -4.50 -0.39 0.72
CA ALA A 25 -4.58 -0.86 -0.66
C ALA A 25 -3.72 -0.02 -1.61
N LEU A 26 -3.71 1.31 -1.44
CA LEU A 26 -2.83 2.20 -2.20
C LEU A 26 -1.36 1.91 -1.87
N GLN A 27 -1.01 1.72 -0.59
CA GLN A 27 0.37 1.39 -0.19
C GLN A 27 0.84 0.04 -0.77
N VAL A 28 -0.04 -0.97 -0.83
CA VAL A 28 0.29 -2.28 -1.39
C VAL A 28 0.42 -2.23 -2.92
N TYR A 29 -0.36 -1.38 -3.59
CA TYR A 29 -0.37 -1.31 -5.05
C TYR A 29 0.71 -0.36 -5.62
N PHE A 30 0.86 0.83 -5.05
CA PHE A 30 1.80 1.86 -5.51
C PHE A 30 3.08 1.93 -4.69
N GLY A 31 3.06 1.44 -3.45
CA GLY A 31 4.24 1.42 -2.58
C GLY A 31 5.12 0.19 -2.79
N PRO A 32 6.14 0.01 -1.93
CA PRO A 32 7.04 -1.13 -2.03
C PRO A 32 6.32 -2.44 -1.72
N TYR A 33 6.54 -3.44 -2.58
CA TYR A 33 5.94 -4.76 -2.40
C TYR A 33 6.69 -5.58 -1.34
N VAL A 34 6.21 -5.54 -0.10
CA VAL A 34 6.85 -6.16 1.07
C VAL A 34 6.22 -7.52 1.45
N PRO A 35 6.99 -8.47 2.01
CA PRO A 35 6.48 -9.80 2.33
C PRO A 35 5.35 -9.82 3.38
N TYR A 36 5.22 -8.76 4.18
CA TYR A 36 4.14 -8.59 5.16
C TYR A 36 2.75 -8.59 4.51
N VAL A 37 2.66 -8.26 3.22
CA VAL A 37 1.42 -8.27 2.43
C VAL A 37 0.74 -9.64 2.44
N TYR A 38 1.52 -10.73 2.41
CA TYR A 38 1.00 -12.10 2.46
C TYR A 38 0.58 -12.57 3.86
N ARG A 39 0.69 -11.71 4.88
CA ARG A 39 0.23 -11.97 6.24
C ARG A 39 -1.03 -11.16 6.59
N LEU A 40 -1.57 -10.39 5.64
CA LEU A 40 -2.81 -9.63 5.80
C LEU A 40 -4.04 -10.54 5.83
N ASN A 41 -4.02 -11.64 5.08
CA ASN A 41 -5.12 -12.59 4.97
C ASN A 41 -4.59 -14.02 4.76
N GLY A 42 -5.50 -14.99 4.79
CA GLY A 42 -5.17 -16.42 4.65
C GLY A 42 -4.80 -17.08 5.97
N PRO A 43 -4.15 -18.25 5.94
CA PRO A 43 -3.72 -18.95 7.15
C PRO A 43 -2.54 -18.23 7.83
N HIS A 44 -2.54 -18.20 9.17
CA HIS A 44 -1.48 -17.57 9.98
C HIS A 44 -1.29 -16.06 9.71
N THR A 45 -2.41 -15.33 9.73
CA THR A 45 -2.40 -13.86 9.65
C THR A 45 -1.59 -13.26 10.79
N TRP A 46 -1.02 -12.09 10.51
CA TRP A 46 -0.28 -11.32 11.51
C TRP A 46 -1.01 -10.00 11.74
N PRO A 47 -1.60 -9.76 12.93
CA PRO A 47 -2.40 -8.56 13.21
C PRO A 47 -1.64 -7.25 12.95
N GLU A 48 -0.33 -7.25 13.19
CA GLU A 48 0.53 -6.08 13.03
C GLU A 48 1.04 -5.91 11.59
N ALA A 49 0.70 -6.81 10.65
CA ALA A 49 1.14 -6.74 9.25
C ALA A 49 0.80 -5.39 8.61
N ARG A 50 -0.40 -4.86 8.89
CA ARG A 50 -0.82 -3.53 8.43
C ARG A 50 0.16 -2.45 8.89
N GLN A 51 0.46 -2.39 10.18
CA GLN A 51 1.39 -1.39 10.72
C GLN A 51 2.79 -1.58 10.16
N ALA A 52 3.24 -2.83 10.01
CA ALA A 52 4.54 -3.15 9.45
C ALA A 52 4.70 -2.64 8.01
N ILE A 53 3.64 -2.75 7.18
CA ILE A 53 3.60 -2.24 5.80
C ILE A 53 3.63 -0.70 5.79
N MET A 54 2.80 -0.06 6.61
CA MET A 54 2.69 1.41 6.63
C MET A 54 3.94 2.11 7.17
N SER A 55 4.78 1.42 7.95
CA SER A 55 6.00 1.97 8.55
C SER A 55 7.29 1.54 7.83
N VAL A 56 7.20 0.94 6.64
CA VAL A 56 8.37 0.52 5.86
C VAL A 56 9.30 1.70 5.61
N ASP A 57 8.78 2.83 5.15
CA ASP A 57 9.57 3.99 4.75
C ASP A 57 10.31 4.60 5.95
N GLU A 58 9.66 4.67 7.10
CA GLU A 58 10.28 5.10 8.36
C GLU A 58 11.48 4.20 8.72
N ARG A 59 11.32 2.87 8.64
CA ARG A 59 12.41 1.94 8.98
C ARG A 59 13.58 2.04 8.01
N VAL A 60 13.31 2.16 6.73
CA VAL A 60 14.35 2.34 5.70
C VAL A 60 15.07 3.67 5.89
N PHE A 61 14.32 4.74 6.17
CA PHE A 61 14.88 6.06 6.45
C PHE A 61 15.79 6.04 7.69
N LYS A 62 15.33 5.47 8.81
CA LYS A 62 16.12 5.37 10.05
C LYS A 62 17.38 4.54 9.89
N GLY A 63 17.40 3.57 8.97
CA GLY A 63 18.60 2.80 8.67
C GLY A 63 19.68 3.59 7.94
N THR A 64 19.32 4.72 7.31
CA THR A 64 20.22 5.51 6.45
C THR A 64 20.39 6.96 6.91
N ASN A 65 19.58 7.44 7.86
CA ASN A 65 19.56 8.82 8.31
C ASN A 65 19.45 8.91 9.85
N SER A 66 20.19 9.85 10.43
CA SER A 66 20.13 10.17 11.87
C SER A 66 19.13 11.28 12.22
N ALA A 67 18.56 11.95 11.21
CA ALA A 67 17.56 12.99 11.38
C ALA A 67 16.20 12.40 11.84
N PRO A 68 15.33 13.19 12.48
CA PRO A 68 13.96 12.74 12.77
C PRO A 68 13.20 12.47 11.46
N TYR A 69 12.50 11.34 11.39
CA TYR A 69 11.65 11.00 10.24
C TYR A 69 10.42 11.91 10.21
N SER A 70 10.14 12.48 9.04
CA SER A 70 8.89 13.18 8.76
C SER A 70 8.09 12.36 7.76
N GLN A 71 6.84 12.05 8.12
CA GLN A 71 5.97 11.24 7.27
C GLN A 71 5.59 12.03 6.00
N SER A 72 5.78 11.45 4.82
CA SER A 72 5.35 12.05 3.56
C SER A 72 3.86 11.76 3.32
N HIS A 73 3.08 12.78 2.94
CA HIS A 73 1.67 12.60 2.58
C HIS A 73 1.50 12.42 1.07
N GLU A 74 2.19 11.42 0.49
CA GLU A 74 2.21 11.16 -0.96
C GLU A 74 0.81 10.85 -1.54
N TYR A 75 -0.11 10.37 -0.70
CA TYR A 75 -1.49 10.07 -1.11
C TYR A 75 -2.24 11.29 -1.69
N TYR A 76 -1.96 12.51 -1.22
CA TYR A 76 -2.59 13.71 -1.79
C TYR A 76 -2.14 13.95 -3.23
N GLY A 77 -0.88 13.60 -3.56
CA GLY A 77 -0.37 13.69 -4.93
C GLY A 77 -1.17 12.81 -5.89
N TYR A 78 -1.44 11.57 -5.48
CA TYR A 78 -2.27 10.65 -6.29
C TYR A 78 -3.72 11.14 -6.44
N ILE A 79 -4.33 11.64 -5.37
CA ILE A 79 -5.69 12.20 -5.43
C ILE A 79 -5.75 13.39 -6.40
N VAL A 80 -4.79 14.31 -6.30
CA VAL A 80 -4.71 15.48 -7.20
C VAL A 80 -4.51 15.04 -8.65
N ALA A 81 -3.62 14.08 -8.90
CA ALA A 81 -3.40 13.55 -10.25
C ALA A 81 -4.66 12.91 -10.85
N VAL A 82 -5.41 12.13 -10.05
CA VAL A 82 -6.69 11.53 -10.48
C VAL A 82 -7.73 12.61 -10.77
N LEU A 83 -7.85 13.65 -9.94
CA LEU A 83 -8.78 14.76 -10.19
C LEU A 83 -8.41 15.52 -11.48
N ILE A 84 -7.13 15.79 -11.71
CA ILE A 84 -6.66 16.42 -12.95
C ILE A 84 -7.00 15.53 -14.16
N ALA A 85 -6.75 14.23 -14.08
CA ALA A 85 -7.08 13.29 -15.16
C ALA A 85 -8.58 13.27 -15.47
N ILE A 86 -9.45 13.31 -14.45
CA ILE A 86 -10.91 13.38 -14.62
C ILE A 86 -11.33 14.70 -15.29
N LEU A 87 -10.72 15.83 -14.89
CA LEU A 87 -10.99 17.13 -15.50
C LEU A 87 -10.55 17.17 -16.97
N LEU A 88 -9.38 16.61 -17.28
CA LEU A 88 -8.89 16.50 -18.66
C LEU A 88 -9.78 15.60 -19.52
N MET A 89 -10.23 14.45 -18.98
CA MET A 89 -11.16 13.57 -19.69
C MET A 89 -12.48 14.29 -20.00
N LYS A 90 -12.99 15.10 -19.07
CA LYS A 90 -14.19 15.94 -19.27
C LYS A 90 -14.00 17.13 -20.22
N PHE A 91 -12.76 17.48 -20.55
CA PHE A 91 -12.46 18.57 -21.49
C PHE A 91 -12.29 18.05 -22.92
N ILE A 92 -11.85 16.79 -23.05
CA ILE A 92 -11.63 16.12 -24.35
C ILE A 92 -12.93 15.49 -24.89
N PHE A 93 -13.83 15.05 -24.01
CA PHE A 93 -15.16 14.50 -24.34
C PHE A 93 -16.26 15.45 -23.87
#